data_AF-A0A834TUI5-F1
#
_entry.id   AF-A0A834TUI5-F1
#
_cell.length_a   1.000
_cell.length_b   1.000
_cell.length_c   1.000
_cell.angle_alpha   90.00
_cell.angle_beta   90.00
_cell.angle_gamma   90.00
#
_symmetry.space_group_name_H-M   'P 1'
#
loop_
_entity.id
_entity.type
_entity.pdbx_description
1 polymer ?
#
loop_
_entity_poly.entity_id
_entity_poly.type
_entity_poly.pdbx_seq_one_letter_code
_entity_poly.pdbx_strand_id
1 'polypeptide(L)'
;MMMSLSHYHTPNQLAPNQCGSLLVQTIDAPLPLVWSLVRRFDNPQAYKHFIKNCTLVLGAGGVGTVRRVEVVSGLPAGMSLERLEELDEKLHVMRFSIIGGDHRLNNYRSMVRAAHLSV
;
A
#
# COMPACT_ATOMS: atom_id res chain seq x y z
N MET A 1 11.94 21.88 -3.06
CA MET A 1 12.86 20.82 -2.60
C MET A 1 12.40 19.50 -3.23
N MET A 2 13.02 19.07 -4.32
CA MET A 2 12.68 17.83 -5.03
C MET A 2 13.13 16.63 -4.19
N MET A 3 12.18 15.85 -3.68
CA MET A 3 12.49 14.53 -3.14
C MET A 3 12.35 13.52 -4.28
N SER A 4 13.50 13.10 -4.81
CA SER A 4 13.64 12.04 -5.81
C SER A 4 12.97 10.74 -5.33
N LEU A 5 12.42 9.97 -6.27
CA LEU A 5 11.93 8.59 -6.08
C LEU A 5 12.92 7.71 -5.31
N SER A 6 14.21 8.03 -5.36
CA SER A 6 15.30 7.30 -4.70
C SER A 6 15.23 7.31 -3.17
N HIS A 7 14.72 8.36 -2.51
CA HIS A 7 14.81 8.41 -1.04
C HIS A 7 13.82 7.50 -0.31
N TYR A 8 12.74 7.12 -1.00
CA TYR A 8 11.62 6.39 -0.40
C TYR A 8 11.52 4.94 -0.85
N HIS A 9 12.03 4.63 -2.04
CA HIS A 9 11.92 3.33 -2.70
C HIS A 9 13.24 2.56 -2.79
N THR A 10 14.34 3.07 -2.23
CA THR A 10 15.54 2.25 -2.07
C THR A 10 15.26 1.27 -0.94
N PRO A 11 15.11 -0.04 -1.19
CA PRO A 11 15.13 -0.96 -0.08
C PRO A 11 16.53 -0.86 0.53
N ASN A 12 16.62 -0.49 1.81
CA ASN A 12 17.79 -0.80 2.62
C ASN A 12 18.19 -2.24 2.30
N GLN A 13 19.49 -2.51 2.06
CA GLN A 13 20.04 -3.80 1.61
C GLN A 13 19.11 -4.98 1.94
N LEU A 14 18.44 -5.52 0.91
CA LEU A 14 17.57 -6.67 1.08
C LEU A 14 18.41 -7.81 1.66
N ALA A 15 17.85 -8.51 2.65
CA ALA A 15 18.48 -9.74 3.12
C ALA A 15 18.53 -10.78 1.96
N PRO A 16 19.43 -11.78 1.98
CA PRO A 16 19.57 -12.76 0.90
C PRO A 16 18.28 -13.52 0.54
N ASN A 17 17.32 -13.60 1.47
CA ASN A 17 16.03 -14.25 1.31
C ASN A 17 14.87 -13.26 1.04
N GLN A 18 15.17 -12.01 0.69
CA GLN A 18 14.19 -10.97 0.39
C GLN A 18 14.28 -10.52 -1.07
N CYS A 19 13.13 -10.11 -1.60
CA CYS A 19 13.02 -9.48 -2.90
C CYS A 19 12.29 -8.14 -2.78
N GLY A 20 12.52 -7.26 -3.76
CA GLY A 20 11.84 -5.97 -3.87
C GLY A 20 11.55 -5.63 -5.32
N SER A 21 10.51 -4.85 -5.55
CA SER A 21 10.12 -4.36 -6.87
C SER A 21 9.57 -2.95 -6.77
N LEU A 22 9.78 -2.14 -7.81
CA LEU A 22 9.18 -0.82 -7.96
C LEU A 22 8.32 -0.80 -9.22
N LEU A 23 7.07 -0.37 -9.07
CA LEU A 23 6.12 -0.19 -10.16
C LEU A 23 5.75 1.30 -10.24
N VAL A 24 5.76 1.84 -11.45
CA VAL A 24 5.41 3.24 -11.72
C VAL A 24 4.30 3.26 -12.76
N GLN A 25 3.27 4.05 -12.51
CA GLN A 25 2.14 4.24 -13.41
C GLN A 25 1.83 5.73 -13.54
N THR A 26 1.81 6.24 -14.78
CA THR A 26 1.37 7.59 -15.08
C THR A 26 -0.16 7.62 -15.17
N ILE A 27 -0.78 8.61 -14.52
CA ILE A 27 -2.23 8.79 -14.50
C ILE A 27 -2.52 10.23 -14.93
N ASP A 28 -3.38 10.39 -15.93
CA ASP A 28 -3.84 11.70 -16.40
C ASP A 28 -4.98 12.23 -15.52
N ALA A 29 -4.61 12.63 -14.29
CA ALA A 29 -5.53 13.18 -13.30
C ALA A 29 -4.79 14.07 -12.29
N PRO A 30 -5.47 15.05 -11.65
CA PRO A 30 -4.86 15.86 -10.60
C PRO A 30 -4.36 15.01 -9.42
N LEU A 31 -3.17 15.35 -8.90
CA LEU A 31 -2.56 14.66 -7.75
C LEU A 31 -3.51 14.54 -6.53
N PRO A 32 -4.24 15.59 -6.11
CA PRO A 32 -5.18 15.46 -5.00
C PRO A 32 -6.28 14.44 -5.23
N LEU A 33 -6.75 14.29 -6.48
CA LEU A 33 -7.77 13.31 -6.84
C LEU A 33 -7.23 11.89 -6.72
N VAL A 34 -6.07 11.63 -7.32
CA VAL A 34 -5.41 10.31 -7.22
C VAL A 34 -5.12 9.97 -5.77
N TRP A 35 -4.56 10.92 -5.01
CA TRP A 35 -4.25 10.69 -3.61
C TRP A 35 -5.48 10.42 -2.76
N SER A 36 -6.59 11.13 -2.98
CA SER A 36 -7.85 10.90 -2.27
C SER A 36 -8.40 9.49 -2.42
N LEU A 37 -8.09 8.80 -3.52
CA LEU A 37 -8.42 7.39 -3.75
C LEU A 37 -7.43 6.47 -3.05
N VAL A 38 -6.14 6.70 -3.27
CA VAL A 38 -5.05 5.81 -2.82
C VAL A 38 -4.91 5.80 -1.29
N ARG A 39 -5.12 6.95 -0.63
CA ARG A 39 -4.97 7.12 0.82
C ARG A 39 -6.00 6.38 1.66
N ARG A 40 -7.09 5.91 1.04
CA ARG A 40 -8.18 5.20 1.74
C ARG A 40 -7.76 3.79 2.10
N PHE A 41 -7.09 3.69 3.25
CA PHE A 41 -6.62 2.43 3.79
C PHE A 41 -7.77 1.44 4.05
N ASP A 42 -8.96 1.94 4.37
CA ASP A 42 -10.18 1.17 4.58
C ASP A 42 -10.85 0.66 3.29
N ASN A 43 -10.60 1.29 2.14
CA ASN A 43 -11.24 0.97 0.86
C ASN A 43 -10.24 0.72 -0.29
N PRO A 44 -9.37 -0.30 -0.20
CA PRO A 44 -8.46 -0.67 -1.28
C PRO A 44 -9.16 -1.17 -2.55
N GLN A 45 -10.42 -1.64 -2.46
CA GLN A 45 -11.22 -2.12 -3.60
C GLN A 45 -11.41 -1.05 -4.68
N ALA A 46 -11.34 0.22 -4.29
CA ALA A 46 -11.47 1.34 -5.20
C ALA A 46 -10.40 1.37 -6.30
N TYR A 47 -9.25 0.71 -6.10
CA TYR A 47 -8.17 0.70 -7.09
C TYR A 47 -7.39 -0.62 -7.18
N LYS A 48 -7.52 -1.53 -6.22
CA LYS A 48 -6.89 -2.87 -6.26
C LYS A 48 -7.88 -3.91 -6.75
N HIS A 49 -7.45 -4.71 -7.72
CA HIS A 49 -8.23 -5.85 -8.20
C HIS A 49 -8.22 -7.01 -7.19
N PHE A 50 -9.15 -7.95 -7.39
CA PHE A 50 -9.27 -9.22 -6.66
C PHE A 50 -9.57 -9.11 -5.16
N ILE A 51 -9.93 -7.93 -4.65
CA ILE A 51 -10.41 -7.77 -3.28
C ILE A 51 -11.92 -8.00 -3.26
N LYS A 52 -12.37 -9.00 -2.51
CA LYS A 52 -13.77 -9.29 -2.24
C LYS A 52 -14.33 -8.34 -1.18
N ASN A 53 -13.58 -8.14 -0.09
CA ASN A 53 -13.99 -7.33 1.03
C ASN A 53 -12.79 -6.71 1.76
N CYS A 54 -13.02 -5.60 2.46
CA CYS A 54 -12.04 -4.96 3.33
C CYS A 54 -12.76 -4.39 4.54
N THR A 55 -12.30 -4.75 5.74
CA THR A 55 -12.86 -4.27 7.00
C THR A 55 -11.76 -3.82 7.93
N LEU A 56 -11.97 -2.72 8.65
CA LEU A 56 -11.08 -2.33 9.74
C LEU A 56 -11.35 -3.25 10.93
N VAL A 57 -10.31 -3.90 11.43
CA VAL A 57 -10.37 -4.81 12.58
C VAL A 57 -9.77 -4.19 13.84
N LEU A 58 -8.97 -3.13 13.70
CA LEU A 58 -8.42 -2.36 14.79
C LEU A 58 -8.17 -0.92 14.34
N GLY A 59 -8.53 0.07 15.16
CA GLY A 59 -8.31 1.48 14.88
C GLY A 59 -9.37 2.12 13.97
N ALA A 60 -9.20 3.41 13.69
CA ALA A 60 -10.17 4.25 12.98
C ALA A 60 -9.59 4.95 11.74
N GLY A 61 -8.56 4.36 11.11
CA GLY A 61 -7.97 4.85 9.86
C GLY A 61 -6.65 5.62 9.99
N GLY A 62 -6.16 5.85 11.22
CA GLY A 62 -4.83 6.42 11.46
C GLY A 62 -3.70 5.37 11.52
N VAL A 63 -2.45 5.83 11.63
CA VAL A 63 -1.28 4.95 11.79
C VAL A 63 -1.50 3.94 12.94
N GLY A 64 -1.13 2.68 12.71
CA GLY A 64 -1.41 1.55 13.60
C GLY A 64 -2.74 0.85 13.36
N THR A 65 -3.66 1.45 12.59
CA THR A 65 -4.92 0.79 12.17
C THR A 65 -4.61 -0.49 11.41
N VAL A 66 -5.42 -1.53 11.65
CA VAL A 66 -5.32 -2.83 10.98
C VAL A 66 -6.59 -3.09 10.18
N ARG A 67 -6.43 -3.48 8.91
CA ARG A 67 -7.50 -3.95 8.04
C ARG A 67 -7.38 -5.45 7.78
N ARG A 68 -8.53 -6.11 7.63
CA ARG A 68 -8.65 -7.44 7.05
C ARG A 68 -9.06 -7.29 5.60
N VAL A 69 -8.23 -7.75 4.68
CA VAL A 69 -8.53 -7.82 3.24
C VAL A 69 -8.86 -9.26 2.89
N GLU A 70 -10.05 -9.49 2.36
CA GLU A 70 -10.46 -10.78 1.82
C GLU A 70 -10.36 -10.71 0.29
N VAL A 71 -9.76 -11.73 -0.32
CA VAL A 71 -9.64 -11.79 -1.78
C VAL A 71 -10.72 -12.70 -2.39
N VAL A 72 -10.94 -12.56 -3.69
CA VAL A 72 -11.90 -13.39 -4.42
C VAL A 72 -11.49 -14.87 -4.43
N SER A 73 -12.47 -15.76 -4.54
CA SER A 73 -12.24 -17.21 -4.58
C SER A 73 -11.42 -17.64 -5.81
N GLY A 74 -10.64 -18.72 -5.67
CA GLY A 74 -9.80 -19.26 -6.74
C GLY A 74 -8.36 -18.74 -6.75
N LEU A 75 -8.02 -17.85 -5.81
CA LEU A 75 -6.63 -17.45 -5.55
C LEU A 75 -6.00 -18.29 -4.43
N PRO A 76 -4.65 -18.43 -4.39
CA PRO A 76 -3.97 -19.24 -3.38
C PRO A 76 -4.10 -18.73 -1.93
N ALA A 77 -4.47 -17.47 -1.74
CA ALA A 77 -4.71 -16.85 -0.44
C ALA A 77 -6.20 -16.46 -0.35
N GLY A 78 -6.78 -16.50 0.83
CA GLY A 78 -8.14 -16.08 1.13
C GLY A 78 -8.20 -14.76 1.91
N MET A 79 -7.22 -14.46 2.77
CA MET A 79 -7.17 -13.20 3.52
C MET A 79 -5.78 -12.70 3.92
N SER A 80 -5.71 -11.38 4.15
CA SER A 80 -4.55 -10.64 4.63
C SER A 80 -4.94 -9.75 5.81
N LEU A 81 -4.10 -9.69 6.84
CA LEU A 81 -4.19 -8.71 7.93
C LEU A 81 -3.09 -7.68 7.74
N GLU A 82 -3.47 -6.44 7.47
CA GLU A 82 -2.53 -5.39 7.06
C GLU A 82 -2.57 -4.24 8.04
N ARG A 83 -1.40 -3.75 8.44
CA ARG A 83 -1.25 -2.60 9.33
C ARG A 83 -0.80 -1.38 8.56
N LEU A 84 -1.45 -0.24 8.81
CA LEU A 84 -1.01 1.07 8.33
C LEU A 84 0.19 1.53 9.14
N GLU A 85 1.35 1.65 8.50
CA GLU A 85 2.61 2.03 9.16
C GLU A 85 2.88 3.54 9.04
N GLU A 86 2.46 4.15 7.93
CA GLU A 86 2.68 5.57 7.65
C GLU A 86 1.55 6.09 6.76
N LEU A 87 1.08 7.30 7.04
CA LEU A 87 0.21 8.06 6.17
C LEU A 87 0.61 9.55 6.22
N ASP A 88 1.37 9.99 5.23
CA ASP A 88 1.83 11.37 5.09
C ASP A 88 1.02 12.08 4.00
N GLU A 89 0.15 13.00 4.41
CA GLU A 89 -0.71 13.79 3.53
C GLU A 89 0.05 14.83 2.72
N LYS A 90 1.17 15.35 3.24
CA LYS A 90 1.96 16.39 2.58
C LYS A 90 2.82 15.79 1.48
N LEU A 91 3.39 14.62 1.74
CA LEU A 91 4.25 13.90 0.81
C LEU A 91 3.48 12.90 -0.05
N HIS A 92 2.18 12.69 0.21
CA HIS A 92 1.32 11.72 -0.46
C HIS A 92 1.91 10.30 -0.43
N VAL A 93 2.26 9.86 0.79
CA VAL A 93 2.90 8.57 1.06
C VAL A 93 2.02 7.74 1.98
N MET A 94 1.76 6.50 1.59
CA MET A 94 1.13 5.49 2.44
C MET A 94 2.03 4.26 2.52
N ARG A 95 2.35 3.79 3.73
CA ARG A 95 3.04 2.52 3.94
C ARG A 95 2.17 1.56 4.72
N PHE A 96 2.17 0.30 4.31
CA PHE A 96 1.55 -0.76 5.07
C PHE A 96 2.41 -2.02 5.07
N SER A 97 2.25 -2.81 6.12
CA SER A 97 2.85 -4.13 6.23
C SER A 97 1.77 -5.20 6.34
N ILE A 98 2.07 -6.40 5.88
CA ILE A 98 1.23 -7.55 6.20
C ILE A 98 1.75 -8.18 7.49
N ILE A 99 0.86 -8.30 8.48
CA ILE A 99 1.16 -8.81 9.81
C ILE A 99 0.54 -10.20 10.10
N GLY A 100 -0.24 -10.73 9.15
CA GLY A 100 -0.87 -12.06 9.25
C GLY A 100 -1.77 -12.33 8.06
N GLY A 101 -2.34 -13.54 8.00
CA GLY A 101 -3.15 -14.00 6.88
C GLY A 101 -2.75 -15.40 6.43
N ASP A 102 -3.30 -15.86 5.31
CA ASP A 102 -3.08 -17.20 4.76
C ASP A 102 -2.24 -17.20 3.46
N HIS A 103 -1.64 -16.06 3.11
CA HIS A 103 -0.76 -15.94 1.95
C HIS A 103 0.70 -16.32 2.25
N ARG A 104 1.49 -16.51 1.19
CA ARG A 104 2.93 -16.82 1.26
C ARG A 104 3.85 -15.59 1.38
N LEU A 105 3.27 -14.39 1.42
CA LEU A 105 4.00 -13.11 1.46
C LEU A 105 4.50 -12.77 2.88
N ASN A 106 5.51 -13.50 3.35
CA ASN A 106 6.10 -13.28 4.66
C ASN A 106 6.86 -11.93 4.70
N ASN A 107 6.63 -11.14 5.77
CA ASN A 107 7.27 -9.84 5.98
C ASN A 107 7.06 -8.83 4.84
N TYR A 108 5.95 -8.96 4.09
CA TYR A 108 5.65 -8.05 3.00
C TYR A 108 5.42 -6.62 3.51
N ARG A 109 6.08 -5.68 2.86
CA ARG A 109 5.96 -4.24 3.11
C ARG A 109 5.77 -3.56 1.78
N SER A 110 4.79 -2.66 1.72
CA SER A 110 4.51 -1.87 0.53
C SER A 110 4.45 -0.40 0.88
N MET A 111 4.96 0.40 -0.05
CA MET A 111 4.83 1.83 -0.04
C MET A 111 4.14 2.25 -1.34
N VAL A 112 3.09 3.07 -1.21
CA VAL A 112 2.46 3.73 -2.33
C VAL A 112 2.70 5.23 -2.21
N ARG A 113 3.11 5.86 -3.31
CA ARG A 113 3.36 7.29 -3.40
C ARG A 113 2.68 7.84 -4.64
N ALA A 114 2.01 8.99 -4.48
CA ALA A 114 1.52 9.77 -5.62
C ALA A 114 2.35 11.07 -5.72
N ALA A 115 2.74 11.46 -6.93
CA ALA A 115 3.52 12.67 -7.15
C ALA A 115 3.20 13.28 -8.51
N HIS A 116 3.43 14.59 -8.65
CA HIS A 116 3.43 15.23 -9.96
C HIS A 116 4.61 14.70 -10.78
N LEU A 117 4.36 14.39 -12.05
CA LEU A 117 5.42 14.18 -13.02
C LEU A 117 5.89 15.55 -13.49
N SER A 118 7.10 15.94 -13.12
CA SER A 118 7.78 17.07 -13.75
C SER A 118 8.32 16.57 -15.08
N VAL A 119 7.68 17.00 -16.18
CA VAL A 119 8.21 16.83 -17.55
C VAL A 119 9.24 17.93 -17.81
#